data_AF-A0A6I6DIK1-F1
#
_entry.id   AF-A0A6I6DIK1-F1
#
_cell.length_a   1.000
_cell.length_b   1.000
_cell.length_c   1.000
_cell.angle_alpha   90.00
_cell.angle_beta   90.00
_cell.angle_gamma   90.00
#
_symmetry.space_group_name_H-M   'P 1'
#
loop_
_entity.id
_entity.type
_entity.pdbx_description
1 polymer ?
#
loop_
_entity_poly.entity_id
_entity_poly.type
_entity_poly.pdbx_seq_one_letter_code
_entity_poly.pdbx_strand_id
1 'polypeptide(L)'
;MGKQWQLLLGLFVLIAVFSSAKANTTAMGLTLGKTTLQQFIKAYPTAQHEGRSKWSDGDIFSIPNNELGLEGAKNNAVIFNKSGRITAIMLELDKHRFDEVESMLEHKYVAVKKQISFAGDKYAKYQNENDLIELDAPYLSSVMKLTYSEQLFQEAWLKKSAEEFSRR
;
A
#
# COMPACT_ATOMS: atom_id res chain seq x y z
N MET A 1 29.19 59.39 -37.50
CA MET A 1 28.70 58.36 -38.44
C MET A 1 29.32 57.04 -38.05
N GLY A 2 28.51 56.02 -37.79
CA GLY A 2 28.97 54.67 -37.42
C GLY A 2 27.90 53.87 -36.68
N LYS A 3 26.95 53.31 -37.43
CA LYS A 3 25.99 52.28 -36.98
C LYS A 3 26.66 50.90 -37.00
N GLN A 4 26.15 49.97 -36.17
CA GLN A 4 26.13 48.49 -36.23
C GLN A 4 26.68 47.85 -34.94
N TRP A 5 26.16 46.75 -34.39
CA TRP A 5 24.89 46.01 -34.48
C TRP A 5 24.96 44.95 -33.35
N GLN A 6 23.80 44.61 -32.75
CA GLN A 6 23.44 43.27 -32.23
C GLN A 6 24.23 42.66 -31.05
N LEU A 7 23.59 42.40 -29.90
CA LEU A 7 22.71 41.26 -29.52
C LEU A 7 23.48 40.42 -28.51
N LEU A 8 23.08 40.42 -27.24
CA LEU A 8 23.29 39.25 -26.38
C LEU A 8 22.02 38.98 -25.59
N LEU A 9 21.36 37.92 -26.05
CA LEU A 9 20.27 37.20 -25.42
C LEU A 9 20.53 36.98 -23.92
N GLY A 10 19.65 37.50 -23.08
CA GLY A 10 19.56 37.09 -21.69
C GLY A 10 19.03 35.66 -21.62
N LEU A 11 19.90 34.73 -21.23
CA LEU A 11 19.62 33.32 -21.00
C LEU A 11 18.53 33.17 -19.91
N PHE A 12 17.30 32.83 -20.30
CA PHE A 12 16.24 32.44 -19.37
C PHE A 12 16.48 30.99 -18.96
N VAL A 13 17.12 30.77 -17.80
CA VAL A 13 17.24 29.44 -17.20
C VAL A 13 15.86 29.04 -16.66
N LEU A 14 15.10 28.30 -17.46
CA LEU A 14 13.92 27.57 -17.00
C LEU A 14 14.41 26.43 -16.09
N ILE A 15 14.37 26.64 -14.78
CA ILE A 15 14.45 25.55 -13.81
C ILE A 15 13.14 24.78 -13.95
N ALA A 16 13.16 23.72 -14.76
CA ALA A 16 12.09 22.73 -14.76
C ALA A 16 12.11 22.04 -13.40
N VAL A 17 11.25 22.49 -12.49
CA VAL A 17 10.89 21.72 -11.30
C VAL A 17 10.10 20.52 -11.81
N PHE A 18 10.80 19.42 -12.09
CA PHE A 18 10.18 18.13 -12.30
C PHE A 18 9.58 17.71 -10.95
N SER A 19 8.38 18.18 -10.64
CA SER A 19 7.53 17.55 -9.64
C SER A 19 7.20 16.17 -10.19
N SER A 20 8.01 15.17 -9.83
CA SER A 20 7.61 13.78 -9.94
C SER A 20 6.38 13.62 -9.07
N ALA A 21 5.18 13.80 -9.64
CA ALA A 21 3.94 13.44 -8.98
C ALA A 21 4.03 11.93 -8.74
N LYS A 22 4.39 11.54 -7.52
CA LYS A 22 4.49 10.13 -7.17
C LYS A 22 3.06 9.59 -7.14
N ALA A 23 2.88 8.45 -7.80
CA ALA A 23 1.57 7.82 -7.85
C ALA A 23 1.18 7.39 -6.44
N ASN A 24 -0.09 7.59 -6.08
CA ASN A 24 -0.61 7.15 -4.78
C ASN A 24 -0.53 5.62 -4.66
N THR A 25 -0.48 5.12 -3.43
CA THR A 25 -0.51 3.69 -3.19
C THR A 25 -1.92 3.16 -3.43
N THR A 26 -2.06 2.39 -4.50
CA THR A 26 -3.33 1.83 -4.97
C THR A 26 -3.22 0.32 -5.10
N ALA A 27 -4.24 -0.39 -4.61
CA ALA A 27 -4.46 -1.82 -4.80
C ALA A 27 -5.94 -2.06 -5.11
N MET A 28 -6.25 -2.90 -6.11
CA MET A 28 -7.64 -3.23 -6.49
C MET A 28 -8.50 -1.99 -6.79
N GLY A 29 -7.90 -0.96 -7.40
CA GLY A 29 -8.59 0.31 -7.67
C GLY A 29 -8.88 1.18 -6.43
N LEU A 30 -8.47 0.74 -5.24
CA LEU A 30 -8.63 1.44 -3.97
C LEU A 30 -7.32 2.14 -3.59
N THR A 31 -7.39 3.41 -3.19
CA THR A 31 -6.23 4.25 -2.92
C THR A 31 -6.17 4.65 -1.45
N LEU A 32 -5.04 4.39 -0.80
CA LEU A 32 -4.81 4.74 0.61
C LEU A 32 -4.94 6.26 0.82
N GLY A 33 -5.50 6.64 1.97
CA GLY A 33 -5.74 8.03 2.37
C GLY A 33 -6.73 8.81 1.49
N LYS A 34 -7.25 8.21 0.40
CA LYS A 34 -8.06 8.91 -0.60
C LYS A 34 -9.43 8.29 -0.80
N THR A 35 -9.52 6.98 -1.06
CA THR A 35 -10.80 6.33 -1.31
C THR A 35 -11.68 6.40 -0.06
N THR A 36 -12.87 6.98 -0.22
CA THR A 36 -13.85 7.12 0.87
C THR A 36 -14.69 5.86 1.01
N LEU A 37 -15.34 5.69 2.17
CA LEU A 37 -16.30 4.60 2.39
C LEU A 37 -17.39 4.57 1.31
N GLN A 38 -17.94 5.73 0.93
CA GLN A 38 -18.96 5.81 -0.12
C GLN A 38 -18.43 5.33 -1.48
N GLN A 39 -17.21 5.71 -1.84
CA GLN A 39 -16.58 5.27 -3.08
C GLN A 39 -16.30 3.76 -3.07
N PHE A 40 -15.86 3.23 -1.92
CA PHE A 40 -15.63 1.80 -1.72
C PHE A 40 -16.93 1.00 -1.87
N ILE A 41 -17.99 1.35 -1.15
CA ILE A 41 -19.28 0.64 -1.23
C ILE A 41 -19.88 0.71 -2.64
N LYS A 42 -19.65 1.81 -3.37
CA LYS A 42 -20.06 1.91 -4.77
C LYS A 42 -19.27 0.95 -5.68
N ALA A 43 -17.97 0.77 -5.42
CA ALA A 43 -17.12 -0.12 -6.20
C ALA A 43 -17.34 -1.60 -5.85
N TYR A 44 -17.63 -1.89 -4.58
CA TYR A 44 -17.82 -3.24 -4.03
C TYR A 44 -19.14 -3.31 -3.24
N PRO A 45 -20.30 -3.32 -3.92
CA PRO A 45 -21.61 -3.24 -3.27
C PRO A 45 -21.98 -4.47 -2.44
N THR A 46 -21.30 -5.59 -2.63
CA THR A 46 -21.47 -6.87 -1.91
C THR A 46 -20.48 -7.05 -0.77
N ALA A 47 -19.61 -6.06 -0.53
CA ALA A 47 -18.66 -6.10 0.58
C ALA A 47 -19.38 -6.22 1.92
N GLN A 48 -18.84 -7.05 2.81
CA GLN A 48 -19.42 -7.34 4.11
C GLN A 48 -18.74 -6.49 5.18
N HIS A 49 -19.54 -5.91 6.08
CA HIS A 49 -19.01 -5.16 7.21
C HIS A 49 -18.58 -6.13 8.32
N GLU A 50 -17.30 -6.08 8.68
CA GLU A 50 -16.65 -6.99 9.64
C GLU A 50 -16.47 -6.35 11.03
N GLY A 51 -17.05 -5.16 11.23
CA GLY A 51 -16.97 -4.41 12.48
C GLY A 51 -16.00 -3.24 12.42
N ARG A 52 -15.36 -2.93 13.56
CA ARG A 52 -14.52 -1.73 13.72
C ARG A 52 -13.10 -2.11 14.11
N SER A 53 -12.13 -1.49 13.45
CA SER A 53 -10.72 -1.67 13.70
C SER A 53 -10.33 -1.10 15.05
N LYS A 54 -9.75 -1.94 15.90
CA LYS A 54 -9.14 -1.50 17.15
C LYS A 54 -7.91 -0.62 16.94
N TRP A 55 -7.35 -0.51 15.75
CA TRP A 55 -6.11 0.25 15.48
C TRP A 55 -6.36 1.63 14.90
N SER A 56 -7.44 1.80 14.14
CA SER A 56 -7.77 3.03 13.40
C SER A 56 -9.11 3.65 13.81
N ASP A 57 -9.88 2.95 14.64
CA ASP A 57 -11.26 3.27 15.04
C ASP A 57 -12.25 3.43 13.88
N GLY A 58 -11.86 3.04 12.66
CA GLY A 58 -12.72 3.03 11.48
C GLY A 58 -13.23 1.63 11.15
N ASP A 59 -14.18 1.58 10.22
CA ASP A 59 -14.84 0.33 9.82
C ASP A 59 -13.89 -0.63 9.11
N ILE A 60 -14.19 -1.92 9.20
CA ILE A 60 -13.51 -3.00 8.45
C ILE A 60 -14.53 -3.64 7.52
N PHE A 61 -14.11 -3.90 6.29
CA PHE A 61 -14.90 -4.63 5.32
C PHE A 61 -14.10 -5.78 4.70
N SER A 62 -14.79 -6.86 4.34
CA SER A 62 -14.29 -7.91 3.47
C SER A 62 -14.99 -7.83 2.10
N ILE A 63 -14.24 -8.06 1.03
CA ILE A 63 -14.76 -8.17 -0.33
C ILE A 63 -14.87 -9.67 -0.66
N PRO A 64 -15.97 -10.16 -1.27
CA PRO A 64 -16.02 -11.54 -1.75
C PRO A 64 -14.84 -11.89 -2.66
N ASN A 65 -14.16 -13.02 -2.41
CA ASN A 65 -12.90 -13.35 -3.09
C ASN A 65 -13.02 -13.43 -4.62
N ASN A 66 -14.19 -13.83 -5.13
CA ASN A 66 -14.50 -13.87 -6.56
C ASN A 66 -14.57 -12.48 -7.22
N GLU A 67 -14.72 -11.41 -6.45
CA GLU A 67 -14.76 -10.02 -6.93
C GLU A 67 -13.39 -9.31 -6.87
N LEU A 68 -12.41 -9.90 -6.17
CA LEU A 68 -11.07 -9.32 -6.07
C LEU A 68 -10.31 -9.36 -7.40
N GLY A 69 -10.67 -10.27 -8.30
CA GLY A 69 -9.92 -10.52 -9.53
C GLY A 69 -8.50 -11.07 -9.27
N LEU A 70 -8.27 -11.65 -8.08
CA LEU A 70 -6.97 -12.16 -7.64
C LEU A 70 -7.04 -13.68 -7.46
N GLU A 71 -6.33 -14.41 -8.31
CA GLU A 71 -6.17 -15.84 -8.15
C GLU A 71 -5.50 -16.20 -6.82
N GLY A 72 -5.98 -17.24 -6.15
CA GLY A 72 -5.42 -17.71 -4.89
C GLY A 72 -5.69 -16.81 -3.68
N ALA A 73 -6.57 -15.80 -3.81
CA ALA A 73 -7.04 -15.02 -2.66
C ALA A 73 -7.88 -15.87 -1.70
N LYS A 74 -7.50 -15.85 -0.41
CA LYS A 74 -8.18 -16.61 0.65
C LYS A 74 -9.00 -15.71 1.55
N ASN A 75 -8.42 -14.60 1.99
CA ASN A 75 -9.05 -13.61 2.86
C ASN A 75 -8.59 -12.21 2.48
N ASN A 76 -9.38 -11.22 2.87
CA ASN A 76 -9.01 -9.82 2.72
C ASN A 76 -9.70 -8.95 3.79
N ALA A 77 -9.10 -7.80 4.05
CA ALA A 77 -9.70 -6.76 4.88
C ALA A 77 -9.35 -5.38 4.31
N VAL A 78 -10.36 -4.56 4.10
CA VAL A 78 -10.24 -3.13 3.81
C VAL A 78 -10.59 -2.37 5.07
N ILE A 79 -9.61 -1.63 5.60
CA ILE A 79 -9.71 -0.97 6.89
C ILE A 79 -9.74 0.54 6.67
N PHE A 80 -10.74 1.18 7.26
CA PHE A 80 -10.92 2.62 7.24
C PHE A 80 -10.33 3.27 8.49
N ASN A 81 -9.97 4.55 8.38
CA ASN A 81 -9.71 5.42 9.52
C ASN A 81 -11.02 6.06 10.01
N LYS A 82 -10.97 6.72 11.18
CA LYS A 82 -12.10 7.46 11.78
C LYS A 82 -12.74 8.52 10.87
N SER A 83 -12.02 8.98 9.83
CA SER A 83 -12.51 9.97 8.86
C SER A 83 -13.15 9.31 7.63
N GLY A 84 -13.33 7.98 7.63
CA GLY A 84 -14.01 7.24 6.57
C GLY A 84 -13.18 7.10 5.29
N ARG A 85 -11.84 7.11 5.40
CA ARG A 85 -10.93 6.84 4.27
C ARG A 85 -10.12 5.57 4.51
N ILE A 86 -9.79 4.86 3.44
CA ILE A 86 -9.00 3.62 3.54
C ILE A 86 -7.61 3.95 4.09
N THR A 87 -7.21 3.23 5.14
CA THR A 87 -5.90 3.37 5.81
C THR A 87 -5.07 2.10 5.70
N ALA A 88 -5.70 0.94 5.50
CA ALA A 88 -5.01 -0.31 5.18
C ALA A 88 -5.85 -1.23 4.31
N ILE A 89 -5.17 -2.03 3.49
CA ILE A 89 -5.72 -3.12 2.69
C ILE A 89 -4.84 -4.34 2.95
N MET A 90 -5.45 -5.42 3.45
CA MET A 90 -4.78 -6.67 3.79
C MET A 90 -5.32 -7.79 2.92
N LEU A 91 -4.43 -8.62 2.39
CA LEU A 91 -4.74 -9.77 1.55
C LEU A 91 -3.99 -10.99 2.07
N GLU A 92 -4.69 -12.12 2.15
CA GLU A 92 -4.07 -13.45 2.28
C GLU A 92 -4.15 -14.15 0.94
N LEU A 93 -2.98 -14.50 0.39
CA LEU A 93 -2.82 -15.09 -0.93
C LEU A 93 -2.09 -16.42 -0.80
N ASP A 94 -2.26 -17.32 -1.77
CA ASP A 94 -1.44 -18.54 -1.84
C ASP A 94 0.05 -18.20 -1.95
N LYS A 95 0.89 -18.81 -1.10
CA LYS A 95 2.32 -18.48 -0.97
C LYS A 95 3.12 -18.72 -2.25
N HIS A 96 2.68 -19.61 -3.14
CA HIS A 96 3.37 -19.88 -4.41
C HIS A 96 3.45 -18.64 -5.31
N ARG A 97 2.60 -17.63 -5.09
CA ARG A 97 2.59 -16.36 -5.82
C ARG A 97 3.60 -15.34 -5.30
N PHE A 98 4.41 -15.68 -4.30
CA PHE A 98 5.34 -14.72 -3.69
C PHE A 98 6.25 -14.06 -4.73
N ASP A 99 6.92 -14.84 -5.57
CA ASP A 99 7.91 -14.29 -6.50
C ASP A 99 7.24 -13.42 -7.59
N GLU A 100 6.01 -13.75 -8.00
CA GLU A 100 5.20 -12.93 -8.92
C GLU A 100 4.83 -11.58 -8.29
N VAL A 101 4.28 -11.62 -7.08
CA VAL A 101 3.83 -10.41 -6.36
C VAL A 101 5.02 -9.54 -5.96
N GLU A 102 6.11 -10.15 -5.50
CA GLU A 102 7.33 -9.44 -5.10
C GLU A 102 7.95 -8.70 -6.29
N SER A 103 8.06 -9.36 -7.45
CA SER A 103 8.54 -8.73 -8.68
C SER A 103 7.66 -7.55 -9.07
N MET A 104 6.33 -7.70 -9.06
CA MET A 104 5.41 -6.58 -9.36
C MET A 104 5.63 -5.39 -8.41
N LEU A 105 5.85 -5.64 -7.11
CA LEU A 105 6.10 -4.59 -6.12
C LEU A 105 7.46 -3.91 -6.33
N GLU A 106 8.50 -4.68 -6.63
CA GLU A 106 9.85 -4.15 -6.88
C GLU A 106 9.89 -3.18 -8.06
N HIS A 107 9.12 -3.45 -9.12
CA HIS A 107 9.02 -2.55 -10.26
C HIS A 107 8.30 -1.23 -9.94
N LYS A 108 7.45 -1.23 -8.90
CA LYS A 108 6.56 -0.09 -8.60
C LYS A 108 7.05 0.77 -7.44
N TYR A 109 7.74 0.19 -6.46
CA TYR A 109 8.04 0.85 -5.19
C TYR A 109 9.50 0.68 -4.78
N VAL A 110 9.97 1.59 -3.92
CA VAL A 110 11.34 1.54 -3.40
C VAL A 110 11.40 0.55 -2.25
N ALA A 111 12.31 -0.42 -2.34
CA ALA A 111 12.52 -1.39 -1.28
C ALA A 111 13.16 -0.75 -0.04
N VAL A 112 12.63 -1.04 1.14
CA VAL A 112 13.16 -0.63 2.44
C VAL A 112 13.84 -1.81 3.14
N LYS A 113 13.31 -3.02 2.97
CA LYS A 113 13.86 -4.25 3.54
C LYS A 113 13.49 -5.44 2.67
N LYS A 114 14.43 -6.35 2.44
CA LYS A 114 14.19 -7.64 1.79
C LYS A 114 14.92 -8.75 2.54
N GLN A 115 14.25 -9.88 2.73
CA GLN A 115 14.80 -11.14 3.21
C GLN A 115 14.13 -12.25 2.42
N ILE A 116 14.76 -12.66 1.32
CA ILE A 116 14.20 -13.69 0.42
C ILE A 116 15.13 -14.89 0.51
N SER A 117 14.80 -15.82 1.42
CA SER A 117 15.54 -17.06 1.56
C SER A 117 15.08 -18.08 0.50
N PHE A 118 16.01 -18.92 0.02
CA PHE A 118 15.67 -20.02 -0.89
C PHE A 118 14.84 -21.10 -0.18
N ALA A 119 15.23 -21.44 1.05
CA ALA A 119 14.49 -22.30 1.95
C ALA A 119 14.34 -21.57 3.29
N GLY A 120 13.12 -21.14 3.62
CA GLY A 120 12.81 -20.39 4.84
C GLY A 120 11.74 -19.33 4.62
N ASP A 121 11.69 -18.38 5.55
CA ASP A 121 10.78 -17.24 5.47
C ASP A 121 11.18 -16.32 4.32
N LYS A 122 10.17 -15.81 3.61
CA LYS A 122 10.36 -14.74 2.63
C LYS A 122 9.62 -13.49 3.09
N TYR A 123 10.29 -12.35 3.01
CA TYR A 123 9.76 -11.06 3.44
C TYR A 123 10.29 -9.95 2.54
N ALA A 124 9.41 -9.03 2.14
CA ALA A 124 9.78 -7.80 1.48
C ALA A 124 8.94 -6.63 2.02
N LYS A 125 9.59 -5.49 2.20
CA LYS A 125 8.96 -4.23 2.59
C LYS A 125 9.37 -3.14 1.64
N TYR A 126 8.38 -2.42 1.15
CA TYR A 126 8.51 -1.30 0.25
C TYR A 126 7.89 -0.05 0.87
N GLN A 127 8.33 1.11 0.38
CA GLN A 127 7.79 2.40 0.77
C GLN A 127 7.40 3.21 -0.45
N ASN A 128 6.27 3.91 -0.31
CA ASN A 128 5.81 4.92 -1.24
C ASN A 128 5.31 6.12 -0.45
N GLU A 129 6.11 7.19 -0.40
CA GLU A 129 5.85 8.34 0.47
C GLU A 129 5.65 7.92 1.94
N ASN A 130 4.45 8.15 2.49
CA ASN A 130 4.07 7.79 3.86
C ASN A 130 3.33 6.45 3.92
N ASP A 131 3.31 5.68 2.84
CA ASP A 131 2.70 4.36 2.80
C ASP A 131 3.76 3.26 2.80
N LEU A 132 3.38 2.13 3.37
CA LEU A 132 4.18 0.93 3.47
C LEU A 132 3.45 -0.22 2.79
N ILE A 133 4.22 -1.02 2.05
CA ILE A 133 3.75 -2.26 1.45
C ILE A 133 4.61 -3.40 2.00
N GLU A 134 3.98 -4.35 2.68
CA GLU A 134 4.65 -5.49 3.30
C GLU A 134 4.13 -6.79 2.69
N LEU A 135 5.05 -7.62 2.22
CA LEU A 135 4.81 -8.96 1.71
C LEU A 135 5.52 -9.95 2.63
N ASP A 136 4.75 -10.72 3.39
CA ASP A 136 5.25 -11.65 4.41
C ASP A 136 4.78 -13.08 4.10
N ALA A 137 5.72 -14.00 3.91
CA ALA A 137 5.48 -15.39 3.57
C ALA A 137 6.28 -16.31 4.51
N PRO A 138 5.69 -16.65 5.67
CA PRO A 138 6.31 -17.58 6.61
C PRO A 138 6.52 -18.97 6.01
N TYR A 139 7.63 -19.61 6.37
CA TYR A 139 8.06 -20.90 5.83
C TYR A 139 7.00 -22.00 6.05
N LEU A 140 6.45 -22.06 7.26
CA LEU A 140 5.46 -23.08 7.66
C LEU A 140 4.02 -22.75 7.25
N SER A 141 3.77 -21.58 6.67
CA SER A 141 2.44 -21.17 6.20
C SER A 141 2.21 -21.58 4.76
N SER A 142 0.99 -21.99 4.41
CA SER A 142 0.57 -22.16 3.00
C SER A 142 0.19 -20.84 2.34
N VAL A 143 -0.09 -19.81 3.13
CA VAL A 143 -0.48 -18.47 2.68
C VAL A 143 0.61 -17.44 2.96
N MET A 144 0.64 -16.41 2.13
CA MET A 144 1.39 -15.18 2.36
C MET A 144 0.43 -14.03 2.62
N LYS A 145 0.93 -13.00 3.33
CA LYS A 145 0.20 -11.78 3.63
C LYS A 145 0.77 -10.64 2.80
N LEU A 146 -0.10 -9.94 2.08
CA LEU A 146 0.21 -8.70 1.40
C LEU A 146 -0.57 -7.58 2.05
N THR A 147 0.13 -6.61 2.63
CA THR A 147 -0.47 -5.47 3.33
C THR A 147 -0.03 -4.18 2.68
N TYR A 148 -0.99 -3.36 2.28
CA TYR A 148 -0.79 -1.95 1.93
C TYR A 148 -1.33 -1.11 3.09
N SER A 149 -0.57 -0.17 3.63
CA SER A 149 -1.00 0.63 4.78
C SER A 149 -0.37 2.01 4.82
N GLU A 150 -1.09 2.99 5.36
CA GLU A 150 -0.48 4.25 5.79
C GLU A 150 0.47 3.96 6.95
N GLN A 151 1.62 4.64 7.01
CA GLN A 151 2.62 4.44 8.07
C GLN A 151 2.02 4.62 9.48
N LEU A 152 1.11 5.59 9.66
CA LEU A 152 0.43 5.82 10.94
C LEU A 152 -0.43 4.62 11.38
N PHE A 153 -1.05 3.92 10.43
CA PHE A 153 -1.79 2.69 10.74
C PHE A 153 -0.82 1.61 11.24
N GLN A 154 0.31 1.44 10.55
CA GLN A 154 1.32 0.45 10.90
C GLN A 154 1.91 0.70 12.30
N GLU A 155 2.21 1.96 12.61
CA GLU A 155 2.69 2.37 13.94
C GLU A 155 1.65 2.08 15.03
N ALA A 156 0.37 2.40 14.79
CA ALA A 156 -0.71 2.10 15.72
C ALA A 156 -0.89 0.59 15.93
N TRP A 157 -0.77 -0.20 14.85
CA TRP A 157 -0.83 -1.66 14.90
C TRP A 157 0.29 -2.26 15.76
N LEU A 158 1.54 -1.85 15.51
CA LEU A 158 2.72 -2.31 16.24
C LEU A 158 2.62 -1.94 17.74
N LYS A 159 2.25 -0.69 18.03
CA LYS A 159 2.10 -0.22 19.41
C LYS A 159 1.09 -1.05 20.19
N LYS A 160 -0.13 -1.23 19.66
CA LYS A 160 -1.18 -2.00 20.35
C LYS A 160 -0.82 -3.48 20.47
N SER A 161 -0.14 -4.05 19.47
CA SER A 161 0.30 -5.46 19.52
C SER A 161 1.37 -5.68 20.61
N ALA A 162 2.30 -4.73 20.78
CA ALA A 162 3.30 -4.79 21.85
C ALA A 162 2.68 -4.64 23.26
N GLU A 163 1.69 -3.76 23.41
CA GLU A 163 0.94 -3.62 24.66
C GLU A 163 0.17 -4.89 25.02
N GLU A 164 -0.45 -5.56 24.04
CA GLU A 164 -1.18 -6.82 24.25
C GLU A 164 -0.24 -7.97 24.62
N PHE A 165 0.93 -8.05 23.98
CA PHE A 165 1.95 -9.05 24.33
C PHE A 165 2.48 -8.84 25.76
N SER A 166 2.71 -7.59 26.16
CA SER A 166 3.23 -7.27 27.50
C SER A 166 2.24 -7.53 28.64
N ARG A 167 0.95 -7.73 28.33
CA ARG A 167 -0.11 -8.04 29.30
C ARG A 167 -0.37 -9.53 29.48
N ARG A 168 0.26 -10.39 28.67
CA ARG A 168 0.18 -11.85 28.76
C ARG A 168 1.32 -12.39 29.61
#